data_AF-A0A077X610-F1
#
_entry.id   AF-A0A077X610-F1
#
_cell.length_a   1.000
_cell.length_b   1.000
_cell.length_c   1.000
_cell.angle_alpha   90.00
_cell.angle_beta   90.00
_cell.angle_gamma   90.00
#
_symmetry.space_group_name_H-M   'P 1'
#
loop_
_entity.id
_entity.type
_entity.pdbx_description
1 polymer ?
#
loop_
_entity_poly.entity_id
_entity_poly.type
_entity_poly.pdbx_seq_one_letter_code
_entity_poly.pdbx_strand_id
1 'polypeptide(L)'
;VNVNKHEKYNSFIDLINNKKKLMNISSDKVSKLYKLFKILCEMYTKIDYGNKTCNNYLKDANKFVDEYQKLLNDNDTDNGNNLYNQLLCSLSTDYDNLKSKCSDSSSFREIKTPTNCVKRSKQSSQLISAQNSEDISSSSIGNKLFTVLSIFGAIAFLLGISYKYSLFGFRKRFQKQKLKNIKKRMNQ
;
A
#
# COMPACT_ATOMS: atom_id res chain seq x y z
N VAL A 1 -30.68 8.97 -0.55
CA VAL A 1 -30.33 7.59 -0.13
C VAL A 1 -29.61 7.69 1.21
N ASN A 2 -30.22 7.20 2.28
CA ASN A 2 -29.63 7.25 3.63
C ASN A 2 -28.59 6.13 3.75
N VAL A 3 -27.31 6.50 3.65
CA VAL A 3 -26.17 5.57 3.49
C VAL A 3 -25.97 4.67 4.73
N ASN A 4 -26.54 5.04 5.87
CA ASN A 4 -26.36 4.37 7.16
C ASN A 4 -27.11 3.03 7.31
N LYS A 5 -27.95 2.63 6.34
CA LYS A 5 -28.81 1.43 6.43
C LYS A 5 -28.27 0.18 5.71
N HIS A 6 -27.08 0.26 5.10
CA HIS A 6 -26.47 -0.89 4.42
C HIS A 6 -25.29 -1.43 5.24
N GLU A 7 -25.44 -2.62 5.83
CA GLU A 7 -24.41 -3.27 6.67
C GLU A 7 -23.04 -3.41 5.96
N LYS A 8 -23.03 -3.75 4.66
CA LYS A 8 -21.79 -3.79 3.85
C LYS A 8 -21.10 -2.43 3.72
N TYR A 9 -21.86 -1.34 3.64
CA TYR A 9 -21.28 0.00 3.54
C TYR A 9 -20.70 0.45 4.88
N ASN A 10 -21.38 0.12 5.98
CA ASN A 10 -20.90 0.40 7.33
C ASN A 10 -19.57 -0.32 7.62
N SER A 11 -19.43 -1.60 7.23
CA SER A 11 -18.17 -2.33 7.36
C SER A 11 -17.00 -1.67 6.62
N PHE A 12 -17.24 -1.15 5.42
CA PHE A 12 -16.20 -0.47 4.63
C PHE A 12 -15.83 0.89 5.23
N ILE A 13 -16.82 1.65 5.71
CA ILE A 13 -16.61 2.92 6.42
C ILE A 13 -15.82 2.69 7.70
N ASP A 14 -16.12 1.64 8.46
CA ASP A 14 -15.39 1.30 9.68
C ASP A 14 -13.93 0.95 9.40
N LEU A 15 -13.64 0.20 8.33
CA LEU A 15 -12.27 -0.05 7.88
C LEU A 15 -11.53 1.24 7.50
N ILE A 16 -12.19 2.15 6.78
CA ILE A 16 -11.61 3.45 6.41
C ILE A 16 -11.35 4.29 7.65
N ASN A 17 -12.30 4.37 8.58
CA ASN A 17 -12.18 5.12 9.82
C ASN A 17 -11.07 4.55 10.72
N ASN A 18 -10.95 3.22 10.79
CA ASN A 18 -9.88 2.56 11.52
C ASN A 18 -8.51 2.88 10.89
N LYS A 19 -8.39 2.78 9.56
CA LYS A 19 -7.17 3.20 8.83
C LYS A 19 -6.84 4.68 9.03
N LYS A 20 -7.84 5.56 9.06
CA LYS A 20 -7.67 6.99 9.33
C LYS A 20 -7.15 7.23 10.74
N LYS A 21 -7.60 6.47 11.74
CA LYS A 21 -7.02 6.49 13.09
C LYS A 21 -5.56 6.03 13.09
N LEU A 22 -5.19 5.02 12.29
CA LEU A 22 -3.79 4.60 12.11
C LEU A 22 -2.90 5.72 11.51
N MET A 23 -3.49 6.65 10.75
CA MET A 23 -2.79 7.75 10.09
C MET A 23 -2.62 9.01 10.95
N ASN A 24 -2.93 8.95 12.25
CA ASN A 24 -2.66 10.05 13.18
C ASN A 24 -1.17 10.10 13.60
N ILE A 25 -0.28 10.19 12.61
CA ILE A 25 1.16 10.25 12.76
C ILE A 25 1.61 11.57 12.14
N SER A 26 2.60 12.24 12.74
CA SER A 26 3.14 13.47 12.17
C SER A 26 3.65 13.25 10.74
N SER A 27 3.47 14.25 9.87
CA SER A 27 3.91 14.20 8.47
C SER A 27 5.38 13.81 8.34
N ASP A 28 6.22 14.24 9.27
CA ASP A 28 7.65 13.97 9.28
C ASP A 28 7.93 12.48 9.53
N LYS A 29 7.24 11.88 10.51
CA LYS A 29 7.30 10.45 10.80
C LYS A 29 6.75 9.61 9.64
N VAL A 30 5.67 10.07 8.98
CA VAL A 30 5.12 9.42 7.77
C VAL A 30 6.11 9.46 6.61
N SER A 31 6.75 10.61 6.36
CA SER A 31 7.78 10.75 5.32
C SER A 31 8.96 9.80 5.55
N LYS A 32 9.42 9.69 6.81
CA LYS A 32 10.46 8.74 7.22
C LYS A 32 10.04 7.28 6.97
N LEU A 33 8.82 6.88 7.36
CA LEU A 33 8.29 5.54 7.10
C LEU A 33 8.16 5.24 5.60
N TYR A 34 7.69 6.20 4.81
CA TYR A 34 7.53 6.03 3.37
C TYR A 34 8.86 5.80 2.67
N LYS A 35 9.93 6.50 3.07
CA LYS A 35 11.28 6.25 2.55
C LYS A 35 11.70 4.79 2.79
N LEU A 36 11.42 4.26 3.97
CA LEU A 36 11.72 2.89 4.34
C LEU A 36 10.90 1.86 3.54
N PHE A 37 9.60 2.10 3.45
CA PHE A 37 8.69 1.29 2.65
C PHE A 37 9.10 1.26 1.17
N LYS A 38 9.54 2.39 0.62
CA LYS A 38 10.04 2.47 -0.75
C LYS A 38 11.25 1.55 -0.98
N ILE A 39 12.23 1.56 -0.07
CA ILE A 39 13.40 0.67 -0.16
C ILE A 39 12.95 -0.80 -0.12
N LEU A 40 12.00 -1.14 0.75
CA LEU A 40 11.42 -2.48 0.83
C LEU A 40 10.73 -2.90 -0.47
N CYS A 41 9.95 -2.01 -1.09
CA CYS A 41 9.35 -2.27 -2.39
C CYS A 41 10.40 -2.46 -3.49
N GLU A 42 11.45 -1.62 -3.53
CA GLU A 42 12.55 -1.76 -4.49
C GLU A 42 13.21 -3.13 -4.35
N MET A 43 13.44 -3.61 -3.13
CA MET A 43 13.92 -4.98 -2.89
C MET A 43 12.95 -6.02 -3.48
N TYR A 44 11.65 -5.93 -3.18
CA TYR A 44 10.65 -6.85 -3.74
C TYR A 44 10.61 -6.87 -5.27
N THR A 45 10.84 -5.73 -5.94
CA THR A 45 10.88 -5.66 -7.41
C THR A 45 12.13 -6.28 -8.02
N LYS A 46 13.23 -6.35 -7.26
CA LYS A 46 14.51 -6.92 -7.69
C LYS A 46 14.63 -8.41 -7.39
N ILE A 47 13.66 -8.99 -6.66
CA ILE A 47 13.57 -10.44 -6.49
C ILE A 47 13.19 -11.04 -7.84
N ASP A 48 14.14 -11.70 -8.47
CA ASP A 48 13.87 -12.51 -9.64
C ASP A 48 13.11 -13.78 -9.20
N TYR A 49 11.86 -13.91 -9.64
CA TYR A 49 11.05 -15.09 -9.34
C TYR A 49 11.66 -16.39 -9.91
N GLY A 50 12.55 -16.28 -10.92
CA GLY A 50 13.27 -17.39 -11.53
C GLY A 50 14.58 -17.75 -10.82
N ASN A 51 15.20 -16.80 -10.12
CA ASN A 51 16.49 -17.00 -9.45
C ASN A 51 16.48 -16.36 -8.07
N LYS A 52 16.42 -17.18 -7.01
CA LYS A 52 16.41 -16.74 -5.61
C LYS A 52 17.73 -16.11 -5.15
N THR A 53 18.65 -15.76 -6.05
CA THR A 53 19.92 -15.10 -5.72
C THR A 53 19.68 -13.70 -5.20
N CYS A 54 20.18 -13.46 -4.00
CA CYS A 54 19.88 -12.27 -3.21
C CYS A 54 20.90 -11.16 -3.39
N ASN A 55 21.98 -11.44 -4.13
CA ASN A 55 23.04 -10.49 -4.46
C ASN A 55 22.48 -9.21 -5.10
N ASN A 56 21.39 -9.31 -5.84
CA ASN A 56 20.80 -8.19 -6.57
C ASN A 56 20.18 -7.10 -5.67
N TYR A 57 19.85 -7.41 -4.41
CA TYR A 57 19.22 -6.46 -3.49
C TYR A 57 19.84 -6.42 -2.08
N LEU A 58 20.97 -7.10 -1.86
CA LEU A 58 21.73 -7.05 -0.61
C LEU A 58 22.11 -5.60 -0.22
N LYS A 59 22.50 -4.79 -1.21
CA LYS A 59 22.83 -3.37 -1.00
C LYS A 59 21.64 -2.58 -0.46
N ASP A 60 20.46 -2.82 -1.02
CA ASP A 60 19.22 -2.17 -0.58
C ASP A 60 18.79 -2.69 0.79
N ALA A 61 19.01 -3.97 1.07
CA ALA A 61 18.75 -4.57 2.38
C ALA A 61 19.61 -3.95 3.48
N ASN A 62 20.90 -3.75 3.23
CA ASN A 62 21.77 -3.04 4.17
C ASN A 62 21.32 -1.60 4.38
N LYS A 63 20.96 -0.90 3.29
CA LYS A 63 20.41 0.46 3.38
C LYS A 63 19.10 0.51 4.18
N PHE A 64 18.23 -0.48 4.02
CA PHE A 64 16.99 -0.60 4.79
C PHE A 64 17.30 -0.73 6.28
N VAL A 65 18.23 -1.61 6.66
CA VAL A 65 18.63 -1.82 8.06
C VAL A 65 19.18 -0.54 8.68
N ASP A 66 20.08 0.15 7.96
CA ASP A 66 20.69 1.39 8.46
C ASP A 66 19.66 2.49 8.66
N GLU A 67 18.75 2.69 7.70
CA GLU A 67 17.66 3.66 7.84
C GLU A 67 16.66 3.26 8.95
N TYR A 68 16.31 1.98 9.05
CA TYR A 68 15.42 1.49 10.10
C TYR A 68 16.00 1.76 11.49
N GLN A 69 17.30 1.48 11.66
CA GLN A 69 17.97 1.66 12.94
C GLN A 69 18.13 3.14 13.31
N LYS A 70 18.32 4.03 12.32
CA LYS A 70 18.22 5.48 12.57
C LYS A 70 16.85 5.83 13.13
N LEU A 71 15.77 5.37 12.49
CA LEU A 71 14.40 5.67 12.94
C LEU A 71 14.08 5.14 14.34
N LEU A 72 14.67 3.99 14.72
CA LEU A 72 14.55 3.46 16.08
C LEU A 72 15.27 4.27 17.14
N ASN A 73 16.36 4.95 16.78
CA ASN A 73 17.17 5.73 17.70
C ASN A 73 16.73 7.19 17.75
N ASP A 74 16.06 7.67 16.70
CA ASP A 74 15.48 9.02 16.54
C ASP A 74 14.23 9.24 17.42
N ASN A 75 14.06 8.44 18.48
CA ASN A 75 12.91 8.51 19.37
C ASN A 75 13.00 9.77 20.22
N ASP A 76 12.59 10.91 19.64
CA ASP A 76 12.02 12.01 20.39
C ASP A 76 10.97 11.42 21.32
N THR A 77 11.24 11.61 22.61
CA THR A 77 10.50 11.17 23.78
C THR A 77 9.04 11.62 23.68
N ASP A 78 8.22 10.85 22.96
CA ASP A 78 6.79 10.79 23.22
C ASP A 78 6.41 9.34 23.46
N ASN A 79 6.26 9.10 24.74
CA ASN A 79 5.83 7.86 25.37
C ASN A 79 4.48 7.41 24.78
N GLY A 80 4.49 6.65 23.68
CA GLY A 80 3.30 5.88 23.30
C GLY A 80 2.60 6.19 21.98
N ASN A 81 3.31 6.53 20.91
CA ASN A 81 2.73 6.44 19.55
C ASN A 81 2.65 4.96 19.14
N ASN A 82 1.74 4.20 19.76
CA ASN A 82 1.50 2.77 19.51
C ASN A 82 1.46 2.47 17.99
N LEU A 83 0.86 3.37 17.23
CA LEU A 83 0.69 3.27 15.77
C LEU A 83 2.00 3.36 14.98
N TYR A 84 2.90 4.28 15.33
CA TYR A 84 4.17 4.43 14.62
C TYR A 84 5.05 3.19 14.83
N ASN A 85 5.13 2.73 16.08
CA ASN A 85 5.81 1.50 16.42
C ASN A 85 5.16 0.29 15.74
N GLN A 86 3.83 0.22 15.70
CA GLN A 86 3.11 -0.84 14.99
C GLN A 86 3.46 -0.89 13.50
N LEU A 87 3.57 0.26 12.82
CA LEU A 87 4.01 0.32 11.42
C LEU A 87 5.47 -0.13 11.25
N LEU A 88 6.36 0.28 12.16
CA LEU A 88 7.74 -0.22 12.17
C LEU A 88 7.82 -1.73 12.41
N CYS A 89 6.96 -2.30 13.26
CA CYS A 89 6.84 -3.74 13.46
C CYS A 89 6.40 -4.45 12.17
N SER A 90 5.41 -3.89 11.47
CA SER A 90 4.94 -4.43 10.19
C SER A 90 6.05 -4.40 9.13
N LEU A 91 6.77 -3.28 9.00
CA LEU A 91 7.90 -3.17 8.07
C LEU A 91 9.03 -4.16 8.39
N SER A 92 9.35 -4.35 9.68
CA SER A 92 10.33 -5.37 10.09
C SER A 92 9.87 -6.78 9.74
N THR A 93 8.59 -7.09 9.97
CA THR A 93 8.01 -8.39 9.64
C THR A 93 8.08 -8.66 8.14
N ASP A 94 7.76 -7.66 7.32
CA ASP A 94 7.81 -7.77 5.87
C ASP A 94 9.26 -7.91 5.36
N TYR A 95 10.22 -7.22 5.97
CA TYR A 95 11.64 -7.43 5.71
C TYR A 95 12.09 -8.84 6.04
N ASP A 96 11.73 -9.38 7.21
CA ASP A 96 12.07 -10.75 7.60
C ASP A 96 11.46 -11.78 6.65
N ASN A 97 10.21 -11.54 6.22
CA ASN A 97 9.56 -12.36 5.21
C ASN A 97 10.31 -12.29 3.87
N LEU A 98 10.77 -11.12 3.45
CA LEU A 98 11.58 -10.95 2.24
C LEU A 98 12.92 -11.68 2.38
N LYS A 99 13.62 -11.50 3.50
CA LYS A 99 14.85 -12.21 3.86
C LYS A 99 14.65 -13.73 3.86
N SER A 100 13.50 -14.26 4.28
CA SER A 100 13.23 -15.70 4.26
C SER A 100 13.00 -16.28 2.86
N LYS A 101 12.61 -15.45 1.88
CA LYS A 101 12.43 -15.89 0.48
C LYS A 101 13.76 -16.04 -0.26
N CYS A 102 14.80 -15.44 0.29
CA CYS A 102 16.18 -15.55 -0.16
C CYS A 102 16.80 -16.90 0.23
N SER A 103 17.48 -17.57 -0.70
CA SER A 103 18.23 -18.80 -0.39
C SER A 103 19.45 -18.52 0.51
N ASP A 104 20.11 -17.37 0.33
CA ASP A 104 21.32 -16.95 1.07
C ASP A 104 21.00 -15.96 2.20
N SER A 105 19.97 -16.27 3.00
CA SER A 105 19.48 -15.39 4.06
C SER A 105 20.52 -15.04 5.13
N SER A 106 21.63 -15.79 5.23
CA SER A 106 22.77 -15.54 6.13
C SER A 106 23.50 -14.22 5.87
N SER A 107 23.42 -13.70 4.63
CA SER A 107 24.07 -12.45 4.24
C SER A 107 23.32 -11.20 4.71
N PHE A 108 22.08 -11.35 5.17
CA PHE A 108 21.22 -10.23 5.58
C PHE A 108 21.42 -9.90 7.06
N ARG A 109 21.73 -8.62 7.32
CA ARG A 109 21.79 -8.08 8.68
C ARG A 109 20.45 -8.23 9.39
N GLU A 110 20.51 -8.53 10.68
CA GLU A 110 19.33 -8.54 11.54
C GLU A 110 18.94 -7.12 11.96
N ILE A 111 17.65 -6.92 12.22
CA ILE A 111 17.10 -5.66 12.69
C ILE A 111 16.61 -5.84 14.11
N LYS A 112 16.91 -4.87 14.97
CA LYS A 112 16.23 -4.74 16.26
C LYS A 112 14.80 -4.25 16.00
N THR A 113 13.84 -4.69 16.80
CA THR A 113 12.45 -4.22 16.73
C THR A 113 12.08 -3.40 17.96
N PRO A 114 11.09 -2.49 17.86
CA PRO A 114 10.51 -1.83 19.02
C PRO A 114 10.02 -2.86 20.06
N THR A 115 10.19 -2.56 21.37
CA THR A 115 9.78 -3.45 22.48
C THR A 115 8.30 -3.85 22.43
N ASN A 116 7.45 -2.99 21.87
CA ASN A 116 6.00 -3.21 21.77
C ASN A 116 5.57 -4.00 20.52
N CYS A 117 6.51 -4.51 19.73
CA CYS A 117 6.16 -5.42 18.65
C CYS A 117 5.68 -6.74 19.23
N VAL A 118 4.36 -6.92 19.26
CA VAL A 118 3.76 -8.23 19.50
C VAL A 118 4.29 -9.15 18.40
N LYS A 119 5.23 -10.03 18.75
CA LYS A 119 5.74 -11.06 17.86
C LYS A 119 4.55 -11.92 17.46
N ARG A 120 3.99 -11.68 16.29
CA ARG A 120 3.02 -12.56 15.66
C ARG A 120 3.79 -13.78 15.15
N SER A 121 4.38 -14.56 16.05
CA SER A 121 5.07 -15.79 15.68
C SER A 121 4.02 -16.77 15.17
N LYS A 122 4.03 -16.99 13.85
CA LYS A 122 3.50 -18.15 13.11
C LYS A 122 2.01 -18.55 13.23
N GLN A 123 1.18 -17.96 14.09
CA GLN A 123 -0.19 -18.49 14.30
C GLN A 123 -1.30 -17.82 13.47
N SER A 124 -1.00 -16.76 12.71
CA SER A 124 -2.02 -16.03 11.94
C SER A 124 -2.21 -16.50 10.49
N SER A 125 -1.25 -17.23 9.92
CA SER A 125 -1.43 -17.83 8.60
C SER A 125 -2.39 -19.02 8.64
N GLN A 126 -2.56 -19.66 9.80
CA GLN A 126 -3.52 -20.75 9.99
C GLN A 126 -4.96 -20.27 10.23
N LEU A 127 -5.19 -19.12 10.87
CA LEU A 127 -6.55 -18.68 11.21
C LEU A 127 -7.35 -18.10 10.06
N ILE A 128 -6.71 -17.59 8.98
CA ILE A 128 -7.44 -17.14 7.79
C ILE A 128 -7.73 -18.31 6.83
N SER A 129 -7.02 -19.44 6.98
CA SER A 129 -7.23 -20.62 6.12
C SER A 129 -8.34 -21.56 6.61
N ALA A 130 -8.89 -21.34 7.82
CA ALA A 130 -9.79 -22.28 8.48
C ALA A 130 -11.29 -21.94 8.39
N GLN A 131 -11.69 -20.83 7.74
CA GLN A 131 -13.10 -20.44 7.65
C GLN A 131 -13.74 -20.62 6.27
N ASN A 132 -13.01 -21.14 5.29
CA ASN A 132 -13.56 -21.49 3.98
C ASN A 132 -13.17 -22.95 3.66
N SER A 133 -13.77 -23.90 4.35
CA SER A 133 -13.68 -25.33 4.00
C SER A 133 -15.07 -25.90 3.84
N GLU A 134 -15.70 -25.57 2.73
CA GLU A 134 -16.46 -26.55 1.97
C GLU A 134 -15.89 -26.49 0.54
N ASP A 135 -15.41 -27.66 0.12
CA ASP A 135 -15.00 -28.08 -1.21
C ASP A 135 -14.68 -27.03 -2.28
N ILE A 136 -13.42 -27.04 -2.73
CA ILE A 136 -13.07 -27.41 -4.12
C ILE A 136 -11.56 -27.61 -4.15
N SER A 137 -11.19 -28.88 -4.29
CA SER A 137 -9.86 -29.32 -4.66
C SER A 137 -9.50 -28.79 -6.06
N SER A 138 -8.43 -28.01 -6.14
CA SER A 138 -7.35 -28.05 -7.16
C SER A 138 -6.77 -26.65 -7.42
N SER A 139 -5.44 -26.59 -7.31
CA SER A 139 -4.50 -25.72 -8.04
C SER A 139 -4.98 -24.36 -8.55
N SER A 140 -4.30 -23.28 -8.15
CA SER A 140 -3.61 -22.38 -9.09
C SER A 140 -3.32 -21.02 -8.44
N ILE A 141 -2.04 -20.79 -8.14
CA ILE A 141 -1.48 -19.45 -7.88
C ILE A 141 -1.75 -18.47 -9.03
N GLY A 142 -2.10 -18.96 -10.24
CA GLY A 142 -2.50 -18.15 -11.40
C GLY A 142 -3.81 -17.37 -11.21
N ASN A 143 -4.70 -17.80 -10.32
CA ASN A 143 -6.01 -17.16 -10.17
C ASN A 143 -5.92 -15.83 -9.39
N LYS A 144 -4.91 -15.67 -8.52
CA LYS A 144 -4.68 -14.41 -7.77
C LYS A 144 -4.14 -13.27 -8.63
N LEU A 145 -3.26 -13.57 -9.58
CA LEU A 145 -2.71 -12.56 -10.51
C LEU A 145 -3.79 -12.05 -11.47
N PHE A 146 -4.70 -12.94 -11.89
CA PHE A 146 -5.82 -12.58 -12.76
C PHE A 146 -6.79 -11.60 -12.06
N THR A 147 -7.04 -11.79 -10.76
CA THR A 147 -7.88 -10.85 -9.98
C THR A 147 -7.26 -9.46 -9.89
N VAL A 148 -5.95 -9.36 -9.68
CA VAL A 148 -5.25 -8.07 -9.59
C VAL A 148 -5.23 -7.34 -10.94
N LEU A 149 -4.92 -8.05 -12.04
CA LEU A 149 -4.97 -7.48 -13.39
C LEU A 149 -6.37 -6.99 -13.79
N SER A 150 -7.41 -7.73 -13.38
CA SER A 150 -8.80 -7.36 -13.64
C SER A 150 -9.19 -6.02 -13.00
N ILE A 151 -8.71 -5.75 -11.77
CA ILE A 151 -8.97 -4.49 -11.06
C ILE A 151 -8.32 -3.31 -11.77
N PHE A 152 -7.07 -3.46 -12.24
CA PHE A 152 -6.38 -2.41 -12.99
C PHE A 152 -7.08 -2.13 -14.34
N GLY A 153 -7.57 -3.16 -15.03
CA GLY A 153 -8.36 -3.01 -16.26
C GLY A 153 -9.65 -2.23 -16.03
N ALA A 154 -10.39 -2.54 -14.96
CA ALA A 154 -11.63 -1.85 -14.62
C ALA A 154 -11.40 -0.36 -14.28
N ILE A 155 -10.33 -0.05 -13.52
CA ILE A 155 -9.97 1.33 -13.18
C ILE A 155 -9.59 2.11 -14.44
N ALA A 156 -8.75 1.54 -15.32
CA ALA A 156 -8.35 2.19 -16.57
C ALA A 156 -9.54 2.46 -17.50
N PHE A 157 -10.49 1.51 -17.59
CA PHE A 157 -11.70 1.66 -18.40
C PHE A 157 -12.61 2.79 -17.87
N LEU A 158 -12.85 2.84 -16.56
CA LEU A 158 -13.65 3.91 -15.92
C LEU A 158 -12.97 5.29 -16.05
N LEU A 159 -11.64 5.34 -15.90
CA LEU A 159 -10.86 6.57 -16.11
C LEU A 159 -10.91 7.03 -17.57
N GLY A 160 -10.78 6.11 -18.54
CA GLY A 160 -10.90 6.44 -19.97
C GLY A 160 -12.27 7.01 -20.34
N ILE A 161 -13.35 6.43 -19.80
CA ILE A 161 -14.71 6.94 -20.00
C ILE A 161 -14.87 8.33 -19.37
N SER A 162 -14.52 8.48 -18.09
CA SER A 162 -14.63 9.76 -17.39
C SER A 162 -13.79 10.86 -18.04
N TYR A 163 -12.59 10.54 -18.54
CA TYR A 163 -11.74 11.45 -19.29
C TYR A 163 -12.40 11.93 -20.60
N LYS A 164 -13.01 11.02 -21.36
CA LYS A 164 -13.74 11.37 -22.59
C LYS A 164 -14.91 12.32 -22.32
N TYR A 165 -15.71 12.05 -21.28
CA TYR A 165 -16.84 12.91 -20.90
C TYR A 165 -16.38 14.27 -20.34
N SER A 166 -15.28 14.30 -19.58
CA SER A 166 -14.71 15.54 -19.06
C SER A 166 -14.16 16.43 -20.18
N LEU A 167 -13.38 15.86 -21.10
CA LEU A 167 -12.82 16.58 -22.26
C LEU A 167 -13.92 17.11 -23.19
N PHE A 168 -15.00 16.35 -23.36
CA PHE A 168 -16.18 16.79 -24.11
C PHE A 168 -16.89 17.97 -23.41
N GLY A 169 -16.97 17.94 -22.07
CA GLY A 169 -17.48 19.06 -21.26
C GLY A 169 -16.67 20.35 -21.43
N PHE A 170 -15.34 20.24 -21.46
CA PHE A 170 -14.45 21.38 -21.68
C PHE A 170 -14.64 22.01 -23.07
N ARG A 171 -14.72 21.19 -24.13
CA ARG A 171 -14.97 21.69 -25.50
C ARG A 171 -16.30 22.45 -25.61
N LYS A 172 -17.36 21.93 -24.97
CA LYS A 172 -18.69 22.56 -24.97
C LYS A 172 -18.71 23.89 -24.20
N ARG A 173 -17.93 24.02 -23.11
CA ARG A 173 -17.76 25.29 -22.37
C ARG A 173 -17.01 26.34 -23.20
N PHE A 174 -15.96 25.93 -23.91
CA PHE A 174 -15.18 26.82 -24.77
C PHE A 174 -16.02 27.41 -25.91
N GLN A 175 -16.83 26.58 -26.58
CA GLN A 175 -17.76 27.07 -27.61
C GLN A 175 -18.80 28.05 -27.05
N LYS A 176 -19.35 27.79 -25.85
CA LYS A 176 -20.29 28.71 -25.19
C LYS A 176 -19.65 30.05 -24.84
N GLN A 177 -18.39 30.07 -24.41
CA GLN A 177 -17.65 31.31 -24.16
C GLN A 177 -17.37 32.09 -25.46
N LYS A 178 -16.97 31.40 -26.54
CA LYS A 178 -16.75 32.01 -27.85
C LYS A 178 -18.04 32.67 -28.37
N LEU A 179 -19.18 31.99 -28.27
CA LEU A 179 -20.47 32.54 -28.70
C LEU A 179 -20.93 33.73 -27.85
N LYS A 180 -20.69 33.71 -26.52
CA LYS A 180 -20.96 34.86 -25.64
C LYS A 180 -20.11 36.08 -26.01
N ASN A 181 -18.84 35.88 -26.34
CA ASN A 181 -17.94 36.97 -26.74
C ASN A 181 -18.33 37.57 -28.10
N ILE A 182 -18.79 36.75 -29.06
CA ILE A 182 -19.30 37.23 -30.35
C ILE A 182 -20.58 38.06 -30.16
N LYS A 183 -21.55 37.57 -29.37
CA LYS A 183 -22.78 38.33 -29.07
C LYS A 183 -22.51 39.68 -28.39
N LYS A 184 -21.54 39.74 -27.47
CA LYS A 184 -21.15 41.01 -26.82
C LYS A 184 -20.61 42.04 -27.83
N ARG A 185 -19.90 41.61 -28.87
CA ARG A 185 -19.36 42.48 -29.92
C ARG A 185 -20.40 42.94 -30.95
N MET A 186 -21.53 42.25 -31.05
CA MET A 186 -22.63 42.63 -31.96
C MET A 186 -23.63 43.59 -31.32
N ASN A 187 -23.70 43.62 -29.97
CA ASN A 187 -24.58 44.50 -29.20
C ASN A 187 -23.87 45.81 -28.77
N GLN A 188 -22.70 46.09 -29.33
CA GLN A 188 -21.87 47.26 -29.08
C GLN A 188 -21.73 48.01 -30.40
#